data_AF-A0AB37H8V9-F1
#
_entry.id   AF-A0AB37H8V9-F1
#
_cell.length_a   1.000
_cell.length_b   1.000
_cell.length_c   1.000
_cell.angle_alpha   90.00
_cell.angle_beta   90.00
_cell.angle_gamma   90.00
#
_symmetry.space_group_name_H-M   'P 1'
#
loop_
_entity.id
_entity.type
_entity.pdbx_description
1 polymer ?
#
loop_
_entity_poly.entity_id
_entity_poly.type
_entity_poly.pdbx_seq_one_letter_code
_entity_poly.pdbx_strand_id
1 'polypeptide(L)' 'MTFPTFRLQELLGNMFRNEYKNDPIIQKHILELGWAIDRLIKRNEITPFDDYEVVMKKALKEMDWSAVNGTQRREG' A
#
# COMPACT_ATOMS: atom_id res chain seq x y z
N MET A 1 18.43 -11.68 -2.28
CA MET A 1 18.59 -10.42 -1.52
C MET A 1 17.19 -9.95 -1.19
N THR A 2 16.71 -10.25 0.02
CA THR A 2 15.35 -9.91 0.46
C THR A 2 15.24 -8.40 0.65
N PHE A 3 14.28 -7.77 0.00
CA PHE A 3 13.94 -6.36 0.23
C PHE A 3 12.90 -6.30 1.36
N PRO A 4 13.30 -5.92 2.58
CA PRO A 4 12.39 -5.95 3.74
C PRO A 4 11.34 -4.84 3.66
N THR A 5 10.18 -5.06 4.27
CA THR A 5 9.00 -4.18 4.16
C THR A 5 9.23 -2.77 4.72
N PHE A 6 10.15 -2.57 5.67
CA PHE A 6 10.46 -1.21 6.14
C PHE A 6 11.08 -0.33 5.03
N ARG A 7 11.89 -0.93 4.13
CA ARG A 7 12.45 -0.24 2.95
C ARG A 7 11.36 0.16 1.97
N LEU A 8 10.27 -0.60 1.93
CA LEU A 8 9.11 -0.28 1.11
C LEU A 8 8.41 0.99 1.62
N GLN A 9 8.19 1.13 2.92
CA GLN A 9 7.57 2.35 3.45
C GLN A 9 8.44 3.61 3.23
N GLU A 10 9.75 3.48 3.38
CA GLU A 10 10.69 4.56 3.06
C GLU A 10 10.62 4.95 1.58
N LEU A 11 10.59 3.96 0.68
CA LEU A 11 10.46 4.16 -0.76
C LEU A 11 9.16 4.87 -1.11
N LEU A 12 8.02 4.41 -0.58
CA LEU A 12 6.72 5.06 -0.80
C LEU A 12 6.73 6.51 -0.31
N GLY A 13 7.33 6.76 0.85
CA GLY A 13 7.50 8.12 1.37
C GLY A 13 8.36 9.00 0.46
N ASN A 14 9.45 8.46 -0.09
CA ASN A 14 10.30 9.17 -1.05
C ASN A 14 9.55 9.48 -2.35
N MET A 15 8.87 8.48 -2.93
CA MET A 15 8.08 8.63 -4.15
C MET A 15 7.00 9.70 -3.97
N PHE A 16 6.30 9.68 -2.84
CA PHE A 16 5.25 10.66 -2.53
C PHE A 16 5.80 12.09 -2.43
N ARG A 17 6.89 12.29 -1.68
CA ARG A 17 7.42 13.64 -1.36
C ARG A 17 8.29 14.23 -2.47
N ASN A 18 9.00 13.41 -3.22
CA ASN A 18 10.06 13.86 -4.11
C ASN A 18 9.74 13.59 -5.59
N GLU A 19 9.47 12.33 -5.95
CA GLU A 19 9.31 11.93 -7.36
C GLU A 19 7.97 12.36 -7.94
N TYR A 20 6.88 12.09 -7.23
CA TYR A 20 5.51 12.35 -7.68
C TYR A 20 4.89 13.55 -6.97
N LYS A 21 5.72 14.46 -6.44
CA LYS A 21 5.26 15.64 -5.68
C LYS A 21 4.27 16.54 -6.44
N ASN A 22 4.28 16.48 -7.77
CA ASN A 22 3.42 17.28 -8.65
C ASN A 22 2.36 16.43 -9.38
N ASP A 23 2.21 15.16 -9.04
CA ASP A 23 1.19 14.27 -9.61
C ASP A 23 0.22 13.81 -8.50
N PRO A 24 -0.91 14.51 -8.32
CA PRO A 24 -1.90 14.19 -7.29
C PRO A 24 -2.52 12.80 -7.46
N ILE A 25 -2.62 12.31 -8.70
CA ILE A 25 -3.21 10.99 -8.98
C ILE A 25 -2.25 9.91 -8.47
N ILE A 26 -0.97 10.01 -8.81
CA ILE A 26 0.02 9.03 -8.36
C ILE A 26 0.24 9.12 -6.84
N GLN A 27 0.27 10.32 -6.26
CA GLN A 27 0.33 10.50 -4.81
C GLN A 27 -0.79 9.78 -4.05
N LYS A 28 -2.02 9.87 -4.57
CA LYS A 28 -3.16 9.18 -3.97
C LYS A 28 -2.97 7.67 -3.98
N HIS A 29 -2.51 7.10 -5.10
CA HIS A 29 -2.24 5.65 -5.19
C HIS A 29 -1.13 5.23 -4.22
N ILE A 30 -0.07 6.03 -4.06
CA ILE A 30 1.02 5.76 -3.10
C ILE A 30 0.50 5.75 -1.66
N LEU A 31 -0.38 6.70 -1.30
CA LEU A 31 -1.00 6.74 0.03
C LEU A 31 -1.92 5.54 0.27
N GLU A 32 -2.77 5.18 -0.70
CA GLU A 32 -3.66 4.03 -0.61
C GLU A 32 -2.89 2.72 -0.43
N LEU A 33 -1.77 2.58 -1.14
CA LEU A 33 -0.86 1.43 -1.00
C LEU A 33 -0.22 1.39 0.40
N GLY A 34 0.25 2.54 0.90
CA GLY A 34 0.79 2.65 2.26
C GLY A 34 -0.24 2.23 3.33
N TRP A 35 -1.50 2.64 3.18
CA TRP A 35 -2.58 2.24 4.08
C TRP A 35 -2.96 0.77 3.96
N ALA A 36 -2.93 0.19 2.75
CA ALA A 36 -3.18 -1.23 2.56
C ALA A 36 -2.14 -2.08 3.30
N ILE A 37 -0.86 -1.72 3.18
CA ILE A 37 0.24 -2.37 3.91
C ILE A 37 0.06 -2.24 5.42
N ASP A 38 -0.25 -1.04 5.93
CA ASP A 38 -0.49 -0.81 7.36
C ASP A 38 -1.66 -1.66 7.90
N ARG A 39 -2.76 -1.80 7.14
CA ARG A 39 -3.89 -2.67 7.51
C ARG A 39 -3.48 -4.14 7.58
N LEU A 40 -2.72 -4.62 6.60
CA LEU A 40 -2.25 -6.00 6.57
C LEU A 40 -1.29 -6.31 7.74
N ILE A 41 -0.42 -5.36 8.11
CA ILE A 41 0.44 -5.48 9.29
C ILE A 41 -0.41 -5.54 10.57
N LYS A 42 -1.40 -4.64 10.72
CA LYS A 42 -2.29 -4.61 11.89
C LYS A 42 -3.13 -5.88 12.04
N ARG A 43 -3.49 -6.53 10.94
CA ARG A 43 -4.18 -7.83 10.93
C ARG A 43 -3.24 -9.02 11.08
N ASN A 44 -1.93 -8.77 11.20
CA ASN A 44 -0.89 -9.79 11.28
C ASN A 44 -0.88 -10.74 10.05
N GLU A 45 -1.35 -10.25 8.89
CA GLU A 45 -1.39 -10.98 7.62
C GLU A 45 -0.07 -10.87 6.85
N ILE A 46 0.72 -9.84 7.15
CA ILE A 46 2.10 -9.67 6.72
C ILE A 46 2.95 -9.21 7.90
N THR A 47 4.26 -9.44 7.82
CA THR A 47 5.24 -8.92 8.77
C THR A 47 6.16 -7.91 8.08
N PRO A 48 6.83 -7.00 8.85
CA PRO A 48 7.84 -6.10 8.28
C PRO A 48 9.06 -6.79 7.65
N PHE A 49 9.20 -8.10 7.85
CA PHE A 49 10.30 -8.92 7.36
C PHE A 49 9.91 -9.78 6.15
N ASP A 50 8.63 -9.74 5.74
CA ASP A 50 8.16 -10.49 4.59
C ASP A 50 8.78 -9.95 3.30
N ASP A 51 8.95 -10.83 2.32
CA ASP A 51 9.45 -10.46 1.00
C ASP A 51 8.56 -9.42 0.34
N TYR A 52 9.23 -8.42 -0.26
CA TYR A 52 8.60 -7.32 -0.99
C TYR A 52 7.51 -7.78 -1.98
N GLU A 53 7.80 -8.79 -2.81
CA GLU A 53 6.86 -9.27 -3.82
C GLU A 53 5.57 -9.84 -3.19
N VAL A 54 5.70 -10.53 -2.06
CA VAL A 54 4.56 -11.09 -1.32
C VAL A 54 3.72 -9.98 -0.72
N VAL A 55 4.38 -8.98 -0.11
CA VAL A 55 3.69 -7.81 0.47
C VAL A 55 2.96 -7.02 -0.61
N MET A 56 3.62 -6.75 -1.75
CA MET A 56 3.01 -6.00 -2.86
C MET A 56 1.80 -6.72 -3.45
N LYS A 57 1.89 -8.04 -3.68
CA LYS A 57 0.78 -8.83 -4.20
C LYS A 57 -0.43 -8.79 -3.25
N LYS A 58 -0.19 -8.90 -1.94
CA LYS A 58 -1.25 -8.81 -0.93
C LYS A 58 -1.84 -7.40 -0.82
N ALA A 59 -0.99 -6.38 -0.85
CA ALA A 59 -1.41 -4.98 -0.75
C ALA A 59 -2.26 -4.54 -1.95
N LEU A 60 -1.87 -4.91 -3.18
CA LEU A 60 -2.66 -4.66 -4.38
C LEU A 60 -4.03 -5.37 -4.31
N LYS A 61 -4.06 -6.62 -3.84
CA LYS A 61 -5.33 -7.34 -3.63
C LYS A 61 -6.21 -6.67 -2.56
N GLU A 62 -5.64 -6.17 -1.47
CA GLU A 62 -6.36 -5.42 -0.43
C GLU A 62 -6.90 -4.09 -0.98
N MET A 63 -6.18 -3.42 -1.90
CA MET A 63 -6.66 -2.22 -2.58
C MET A 63 -7.84 -2.52 -3.51
N ASP A 64 -7.79 -3.59 -4.31
CA ASP A 64 -8.90 -4.02 -5.17
C ASP A 64 -10.13 -4.38 -4.32
N TRP A 65 -9.94 -5.12 -3.23
CA TRP A 65 -11.00 -5.45 -2.29
C TRP A 65 -11.59 -4.20 -1.60
N SER A 66 -10.75 -3.23 -1.25
CA SER A 66 -11.17 -1.96 -0.68
C SER A 66 -11.92 -1.09 -1.69
N ALA A 67 -11.56 -1.15 -2.99
CA ALA A 67 -12.28 -0.48 -4.06
C ALA A 67 -13.68 -1.10 -4.26
N VAL A 68 -13.78 -2.43 -4.27
CA VAL A 68 -15.07 -3.14 -4.36
C VAL A 68 -15.96 -2.83 -3.14
N ASN A 69 -15.44 -2.96 -1.92
CA ASN A 69 -16.20 -2.64 -0.70
C ASN A 69 -16.49 -1.14 -0.55
N GLY A 70 -15.60 -0.26 -1.01
CA GLY A 70 -15.79 1.18 -1.00
C GLY A 70 -16.91 1.63 -1.93
N THR A 71 -17.12 0.92 -3.04
CA THR A 71 -18.27 1.09 -3.93
C THR A 71 -19.56 0.68 -3.21
N GLN A 72 -19.52 -0.46 -2.52
CA GLN A 72 -20.67 -1.00 -1.77
C GLN A 72 -21.11 -0.13 -0.58
N ARG A 73 -20.19 0.64 0.04
CA ARG A 73 -20.50 1.59 1.12
C ARG A 73 -21.07 2.93 0.66
N ARG A 74 -21.04 3.23 -0.64
CA ARG A 74 -21.62 4.47 -1.20
C ARG A 74 -23.06 4.30 -1.69
N GLU A 75 -23.58 3.07 -1.70
CA GLU A 75 -24.94 2.74 -2.14
C GLU A 75 -25.86 2.29 -0.97
N GLY A 76 -25.44 2.51 0.28
CA GLY A 76 -26.23 2.20 1.49
C GLY A 76 -26.72 3.44 2.20
#